data_AF-S2YKM3-F1
#
_entry.id   AF-S2YKM3-F1
#
_cell.length_a   1.000
_cell.length_b   1.000
_cell.length_c   1.000
_cell.angle_alpha   90.00
_cell.angle_beta   90.00
_cell.angle_gamma   90.00
#
_symmetry.space_group_name_H-M   'P 1'
#
loop_
_entity.id
_entity.type
_entity.pdbx_description
1 polymer ?
#
loop_
_entity_poly.entity_id
_entity_poly.type
_entity_poly.pdbx_seq_one_letter_code
_entity_poly.pdbx_strand_id
1 'polypeptide(L)' 'MKRFKFIIPIMVVVAVLSLWHLSTDYSEVPLATRILIAAGGSVVSGIISYFMLRKDVHKVDPKPAEPTNKKR' A
#
# COMPACT_ATOMS: atom_id res chain seq x y z
N MET A 1 3.62 -14.91 1.14
CA MET A 1 2.25 -14.36 1.25
C MET A 1 2.12 -13.11 2.14
N LYS A 2 3.10 -12.75 3.00
CA LYS A 2 3.04 -11.55 3.87
C LYS A 2 3.01 -10.18 3.14
N ARG A 3 3.39 -10.15 1.85
CA ARG A 3 3.52 -8.91 1.04
C ARG A 3 2.17 -8.24 0.73
N PHE A 4 1.12 -9.03 0.50
CA PHE A 4 -0.21 -8.51 0.17
C PHE A 4 -0.89 -7.78 1.33
N LYS A 5 -0.52 -8.10 2.58
CA LYS A 5 -1.15 -7.54 3.77
C LYS A 5 -0.88 -6.04 3.95
N PHE A 6 0.21 -5.54 3.38
CA PHE A 6 0.56 -4.10 3.38
C PHE A 6 0.11 -3.39 2.10
N ILE A 7 0.07 -4.09 0.97
CA ILE A 7 -0.31 -3.50 -0.32
C ILE A 7 -1.80 -3.13 -0.34
N ILE A 8 -2.66 -3.99 0.21
CA ILE A 8 -4.11 -3.77 0.26
C ILE A 8 -4.49 -2.46 0.97
N PRO A 9 -4.03 -2.17 2.20
CA PRO A 9 -4.39 -0.92 2.87
C PRO A 9 -3.86 0.32 2.14
N ILE A 10 -2.68 0.24 1.51
CA ILE A 10 -2.13 1.36 0.73
C ILE A 10 -3.04 1.67 -0.47
N MET A 11 -3.51 0.64 -1.20
CA MET A 11 -4.45 0.85 -2.31
C MET A 11 -5.76 1.49 -1.85
N VAL A 12 -6.30 1.09 -0.70
CA VAL A 12 -7.53 1.66 -0.15
C VAL A 12 -7.34 3.13 0.21
N VAL A 13 -6.24 3.48 0.90
CA VAL A 13 -5.94 4.87 1.27
C VAL A 13 -5.82 5.75 0.04
N VAL A 14 -5.11 5.29 -0.99
CA VAL A 14 -4.92 6.06 -2.23
C VAL A 14 -6.24 6.26 -2.97
N ALA A 15 -7.08 5.24 -3.06
CA ALA A 15 -8.39 5.35 -3.70
C ALA A 15 -9.28 6.39 -3.01
N VAL A 16 -9.33 6.37 -1.67
CA VAL A 16 -10.12 7.34 -0.89
C VAL A 16 -9.56 8.75 -1.04
N LEU A 17 -8.24 8.93 -0.97
CA LEU A 17 -7.60 10.24 -1.15
C LEU A 17 -7.84 10.80 -2.56
N SER A 18 -7.71 9.99 -3.61
CA SER A 18 -7.98 10.44 -4.97
C SER A 18 -9.43 10.83 -5.19
N LEU A 19 -10.39 10.05 -4.68
CA LEU A 19 -11.81 10.41 -4.77
C LEU A 19 -12.11 11.69 -3.98
N TRP A 20 -11.54 11.83 -2.79
CA TRP A 20 -11.79 12.99 -1.95
C TRP A 20 -11.20 14.27 -2.55
N HIS A 21 -10.00 14.19 -3.10
CA HIS A 21 -9.34 15.33 -3.75
C HIS A 21 -10.10 15.78 -5.00
N LEU A 22 -10.52 14.85 -5.86
CA LEU A 22 -11.31 15.17 -7.05
C LEU A 22 -12.71 15.68 -6.72
N SER A 23 -13.32 15.19 -5.64
CA SER A 23 -14.63 15.66 -5.22
C SER A 23 -14.59 17.07 -4.64
N THR A 24 -13.49 17.44 -3.98
CA THR A 24 -13.35 18.74 -3.30
C THR A 24 -12.94 19.85 -4.27
N ASP A 25 -11.93 19.62 -5.11
CA ASP A 25 -11.30 20.70 -5.89
C ASP A 25 -11.78 20.75 -7.35
N TYR A 26 -12.41 19.68 -7.85
CA TYR A 26 -12.69 19.50 -9.28
C TYR A 26 -14.14 19.09 -9.55
N SER A 27 -15.12 19.79 -8.96
CA SER A 27 -16.57 19.58 -9.19
C SER A 27 -17.01 19.63 -10.65
N GLU A 28 -16.20 20.27 -11.49
CA GLU A 28 -16.42 20.48 -12.91
C GLU A 28 -15.98 19.29 -13.77
N VAL A 29 -15.16 18.40 -13.21
CA VAL A 29 -14.58 17.27 -13.94
C VAL A 29 -15.57 16.10 -13.95
N PRO A 30 -15.92 15.56 -15.13
CA PRO A 30 -16.84 14.44 -15.25
C PRO A 30 -16.43 13.22 -14.43
N LEU A 31 -17.43 12.51 -13.89
CA LEU A 31 -17.25 11.35 -13.02
C LEU A 31 -16.37 10.26 -13.65
N ALA A 32 -16.44 10.08 -14.97
CA ALA A 32 -15.60 9.13 -15.71
C ALA A 32 -14.10 9.47 -15.61
N THR A 33 -13.74 10.74 -15.83
CA THR A 33 -12.35 11.21 -15.72
C THR A 33 -11.85 11.09 -14.28
N ARG A 34 -12.75 11.32 -13.31
CA ARG A 34 -12.42 11.17 -11.89
C ARG A 34 -12.03 9.75 -11.52
N ILE A 35 -12.79 8.77 -11.98
CA ILE A 35 -12.49 7.35 -11.78
C ILE A 35 -11.20 6.98 -12.49
N LEU A 36 -10.93 7.53 -13.68
CA LEU A 36 -9.72 7.24 -14.45
C LEU A 36 -8.46 7.78 -13.74
N ILE A 37 -8.52 8.96 -13.12
CA ILE A 37 -7.43 9.52 -12.31
C ILE A 37 -7.24 8.70 -11.03
N ALA A 38 -8.32 8.35 -10.32
CA ALA A 38 -8.23 7.52 -9.12
C ALA A 38 -7.68 6.11 -9.43
N ALA A 39 -8.11 5.52 -10.55
CA ALA A 39 -7.57 4.26 -11.06
C ALA A 39 -6.08 4.40 -11.39
N GLY A 40 -5.68 5.46 -12.11
CA GLY A 40 -4.27 5.75 -12.41
C GLY A 40 -3.43 5.93 -11.13
N GLY A 41 -3.90 6.74 -10.18
CA GLY A 41 -3.21 7.01 -8.92
C GLY A 41 -3.05 5.76 -8.05
N SER A 42 -4.10 4.93 -7.93
CA SER A 42 -4.06 3.68 -7.19
C SER A 42 -3.13 2.64 -7.83
N VAL A 43 -3.10 2.54 -9.16
CA VAL A 43 -2.19 1.65 -9.89
C VAL A 43 -0.74 2.09 -9.70
N VAL A 44 -0.43 3.37 -9.89
CA VAL A 44 0.93 3.91 -9.71
C VAL A 44 1.41 3.71 -8.28
N SER A 45 0.56 4.00 -7.28
CA SER A 45 0.91 3.78 -5.88
C SER A 45 1.13 2.30 -5.54
N GLY A 46 0.34 1.40 -6.15
CA GLY A 46 0.54 -0.04 -6.05
C GLY A 46 1.90 -0.48 -6.61
N ILE A 47 2.31 0.06 -7.76
CA ILE A 47 3.61 -0.22 -8.38
C ILE A 47 4.77 0.28 -7.50
N ILE A 48 4.69 1.51 -7.01
CA ILE A 48 5.72 2.10 -6.14
C ILE A 48 5.84 1.29 -4.84
N SER A 49 4.71 0.94 -4.23
CA SER A 49 4.68 0.12 -3.00
C SER A 49 5.25 -1.27 -3.23
N TYR A 50 4.97 -1.90 -4.37
CA TYR A 50 5.58 -3.18 -4.74
C TYR A 50 7.10 -3.07 -4.87
N PHE A 51 7.59 -1.99 -5.49
CA PHE A 51 9.02 -1.76 -5.64
C PHE A 51 9.72 -1.47 -4.30
N MET A 52 9.13 -0.64 -3.43
CA MET A 52 9.65 -0.37 -2.08
C MET A 52 9.69 -1.66 -1.24
N LEU A 53 8.56 -2.37 -1.12
CA LEU A 53 8.52 -3.62 -0.35
C LEU A 53 9.46 -4.70 -0.90
N ARG A 54 9.77 -4.68 -2.19
CA ARG A 54 10.75 -5.62 -2.76
C ARG A 54 12.16 -5.40 -2.19
N LYS A 55 12.54 -4.18 -1.82
CA LYS A 55 13.85 -3.86 -1.22
C LYS A 55 13.93 -4.19 0.27
N ASP A 56 12.87 -3.96 1.03
CA ASP A 56 12.92 -4.07 2.51
C ASP A 56 12.78 -5.52 3.03
N VAL A 57 12.21 -6.44 2.25
CA VAL A 57 11.93 -7.82 2.71
C VAL A 57 13.19 -8.69 2.85
N HIS A 58 14.37 -8.23 2.40
CA HIS A 58 15.62 -8.94 2.66
C HIS A 58 16.22 -8.67 4.05
N LYS A 59 15.57 -7.83 4.87
CA LYS A 59 15.88 -7.67 6.30
C LYS A 59 14.66 -7.97 7.16
N VAL A 60 14.10 -9.18 7.06
CA VAL A 60 13.33 -9.72 8.18
C VAL A 60 14.38 -10.17 9.18
N ASP A 61 14.69 -9.31 10.15
CA ASP A 61 15.59 -9.67 11.24
C ASP A 61 15.02 -10.95 11.88
N PRO A 62 15.76 -12.08 11.87
CA PRO A 62 15.26 -13.31 12.45
C PRO A 62 14.91 -13.02 13.91
N LYS A 63 13.69 -13.40 14.31
CA LYS A 63 13.26 -13.34 15.71
C LYS A 63 14.38 -13.95 16.57
N PRO A 64 14.95 -13.22 17.55
CA PRO A 64 16.03 -13.75 18.37
C PRO A 64 15.58 -15.08 18.95
N ALA A 65 16.35 -16.14 18.71
CA ALA A 65 16.02 -17.47 19.23
C ALA A 65 15.87 -17.37 20.75
N GLU A 66 14.71 -17.78 21.26
CA GLU A 66 14.48 -17.90 22.70
C GLU A 66 15.57 -18.80 23.30
N PRO A 67 16.27 -18.37 24.38
CA PRO A 67 17.25 -19.20 25.02
C PRO A 67 16.55 -20.42 25.61
N THR A 68 16.83 -21.59 25.04
CA THR A 68 16.40 -22.88 25.56
C THR A 68 16.95 -23.06 26.97
N ASN A 69 16.09 -22.82 27.96
CA ASN A 69 16.37 -23.18 29.34
C ASN A 69 16.27 -24.71 29.46
N LYS A 70 17.38 -25.37 29.16
CA LYS A 70 17.61 -26.78 29.48
C LYS A 70 17.82 -26.87 31.00
N LYS A 71 16.71 -26.93 31.76
CA LYS A 71 16.77 -27.33 33.18
C LYS A 71 17.15 -28.82 33.25
N ARG A 72 18.32 -29.04 33.84
CA ARG A 72 18.80 -30.31 34.39
C ARG A 72 17.78 -30.93 35.34
#